data_AF-A0A9P7DE36-F1
#
_entry.id   AF-A0A9P7DE36-F1
#
_cell.length_a   1.000
_cell.length_b   1.000
_cell.length_c   1.000
_cell.angle_alpha   90.00
_cell.angle_beta   90.00
_cell.angle_gamma   90.00
#
_symmetry.space_group_name_H-M   'P 1'
#
loop_
_entity.id
_entity.type
_entity.pdbx_description
1 polymer ?
#
loop_
_entity_poly.entity_id
_entity_poly.type
_entity_poly.pdbx_seq_one_letter_code
_entity_poly.pdbx_strand_id
1 'polypeptide(L)'
;RVVHAIYPERDNLFRSIAVSSEVLKENKKYFGVQCTQCGTEMKKLLKCAKCKSVWYCSKECQKKNWSTHKPTCHADERSSGLYKLVRMFSVNPVLMGYLKCGIVFECGLLDNPRIGFDTPFLARVEIAIEPSDVVQFVGLYVNDPTVEEKLEGMLQVNSITPWPSPSMQAPLTPKRLNTWRWTR
;
A
#
# COMPACT_ATOMS: atom_id res chain seq x y z
N ARG A 1 -25.98 -25.36 -9.88
CA ARG A 1 -24.56 -25.83 -9.98
C ARG A 1 -23.74 -24.82 -9.19
N VAL A 2 -23.29 -25.14 -7.98
CA VAL A 2 -22.52 -24.21 -7.14
C VAL A 2 -21.09 -24.21 -7.67
N VAL A 3 -20.64 -23.07 -8.19
CA VAL A 3 -19.23 -22.87 -8.54
C VAL A 3 -18.54 -22.37 -7.29
N HIS A 4 -17.69 -23.20 -6.69
CA HIS A 4 -16.84 -22.75 -5.61
C HIS A 4 -15.76 -21.84 -6.22
N ALA A 5 -15.82 -20.54 -5.95
CA ALA A 5 -14.79 -19.57 -6.34
C ALA A 5 -13.45 -19.80 -5.61
N ILE A 6 -13.43 -20.71 -4.62
CA ILE A 6 -12.30 -21.00 -3.76
C ILE A 6 -11.97 -22.48 -3.88
N TYR A 7 -10.72 -22.78 -4.25
CA TYR A 7 -10.22 -24.15 -4.37
C TYR A 7 -10.30 -24.88 -3.00
N PRO A 8 -10.80 -26.13 -2.93
CA PRO A 8 -11.04 -26.82 -1.66
C PRO A 8 -9.81 -26.94 -0.74
N GLU A 9 -8.61 -27.05 -1.32
CA GLU A 9 -7.35 -27.18 -0.55
C GLU A 9 -6.63 -25.84 -0.34
N ARG A 10 -7.22 -24.71 -0.75
CA ARG A 10 -6.58 -23.40 -0.67
C ARG A 10 -6.07 -23.10 0.74
N ASP A 11 -6.83 -23.49 1.76
CA ASP A 11 -6.47 -23.21 3.16
C ASP A 11 -5.26 -24.04 3.62
N ASN A 12 -5.14 -25.29 3.20
CA ASN A 12 -4.00 -26.15 3.52
C ASN A 12 -2.74 -25.63 2.81
N LEU A 13 -2.85 -25.30 1.51
CA LEU A 13 -1.75 -24.71 0.77
C LEU A 13 -1.34 -23.37 1.39
N PHE A 14 -2.30 -22.48 1.69
CA PHE A 14 -2.04 -21.19 2.34
C PHE A 14 -1.29 -21.37 3.66
N ARG A 15 -1.72 -22.33 4.50
CA ARG A 15 -1.04 -22.63 5.77
C ARG A 15 0.38 -23.16 5.54
N SER A 16 0.60 -23.98 4.51
CA SER A 16 1.93 -24.52 4.19
C SER A 16 2.92 -23.47 3.70
N ILE A 17 2.44 -22.43 3.01
CA ILE A 17 3.26 -21.31 2.50
C ILE A 17 3.23 -20.09 3.43
N ALA A 18 2.52 -20.16 4.56
CA ALA A 18 2.35 -19.05 5.46
C ALA A 18 3.70 -18.62 6.04
N VAL A 19 3.97 -17.32 5.97
CA VAL A 19 5.22 -16.75 6.48
C VAL A 19 5.20 -16.74 8.01
N SER A 20 6.26 -17.24 8.64
CA SER A 20 6.40 -17.25 10.09
C SER A 20 6.46 -15.86 10.71
N SER A 21 6.09 -15.75 11.99
CA SER A 21 6.08 -14.48 12.71
C SER A 21 7.49 -13.87 12.84
N GLU A 22 8.50 -14.73 12.90
CA GLU A 22 9.93 -14.43 13.03
C GLU A 22 10.41 -13.72 11.75
N VAL A 23 10.13 -14.29 10.59
CA VAL A 23 10.45 -13.69 9.29
C VAL A 23 9.76 -12.34 9.12
N LEU A 24 8.48 -12.25 9.51
CA LEU A 24 7.74 -10.97 9.47
C LEU A 24 8.37 -9.92 10.42
N LYS A 25 8.90 -10.33 11.58
CA LYS A 25 9.59 -9.42 12.50
C LYS A 25 10.91 -8.93 11.92
N GLU A 26 11.71 -9.81 11.34
CA GLU A 26 12.99 -9.47 10.71
C GLU A 26 12.82 -8.50 9.54
N ASN A 27 11.81 -8.73 8.69
CA ASN A 27 11.53 -7.89 7.53
C ASN A 27 11.01 -6.50 7.88
N LYS A 28 10.57 -6.24 9.12
CA LYS A 28 10.17 -4.89 9.57
C LYS A 28 11.26 -3.85 9.38
N LYS A 29 12.54 -4.25 9.33
CA LYS A 29 13.66 -3.34 9.08
C LYS A 29 13.64 -2.70 7.70
N TYR A 30 12.99 -3.33 6.73
CA TYR A 30 12.85 -2.82 5.36
C TYR A 30 11.63 -1.90 5.17
N PHE A 31 10.76 -1.81 6.18
CA PHE A 31 9.61 -0.92 6.14
C PHE A 31 9.97 0.44 6.75
N GLY A 32 10.08 1.45 5.89
CA GLY A 32 10.29 2.84 6.26
C GLY A 32 9.02 3.68 6.09
N VAL A 33 8.83 4.67 6.97
CA VAL A 33 7.82 5.72 6.78
C VAL A 33 8.55 7.03 6.60
N GLN A 34 8.01 7.89 5.75
CA GLN A 34 8.58 9.19 5.43
C GLN A 34 7.68 10.33 5.89
N CYS A 35 8.31 11.46 6.20
CA CYS A 35 7.60 12.71 6.46
C CYS A 35 6.80 13.10 5.20
N THR A 36 5.49 13.28 5.33
CA THR A 36 4.60 13.72 4.26
C THR A 36 5.00 15.09 3.71
N GLN A 37 5.59 15.96 4.53
CA GLN A 37 5.97 17.31 4.10
C GLN A 37 7.34 17.39 3.40
N CYS A 38 8.35 16.66 3.89
CA CYS A 38 9.74 16.84 3.43
C CYS A 38 10.40 15.55 2.94
N GLY A 39 9.71 14.41 3.01
CA GLY A 39 10.21 13.12 2.56
C GLY A 39 11.32 12.52 3.42
N THR A 40 11.71 13.14 4.53
CA THR A 40 12.70 12.58 5.46
C THR A 40 12.20 11.26 6.02
N GLU A 41 12.99 10.21 5.82
CA GLU A 41 12.76 8.89 6.38
C GLU A 41 13.23 8.85 7.83
N MET A 42 12.36 8.42 8.75
CA MET A 42 12.74 8.25 10.15
C MET A 42 12.13 6.97 10.72
N LYS A 43 12.87 6.34 11.65
CA LYS A 43 12.40 5.15 12.37
C LYS A 43 11.14 5.41 13.21
N LYS A 44 10.93 6.65 13.66
CA LYS A 44 9.76 7.10 14.41
C LYS A 44 9.34 8.49 13.91
N LEU A 45 8.16 8.60 13.32
CA LEU A 45 7.58 9.88 12.90
C LEU A 45 6.38 10.25 13.79
N LEU A 46 6.13 11.55 13.91
CA LEU A 46 4.95 12.11 14.54
C LEU A 46 3.75 11.91 13.60
N LYS A 47 2.71 11.22 14.04
CA LYS A 47 1.47 11.09 13.26
C LYS A 47 0.53 12.24 13.54
N CYS A 48 -0.27 12.64 12.55
CA CYS A 48 -1.38 13.57 12.79
C CYS A 48 -2.32 13.00 13.86
N ALA A 49 -2.66 13.78 14.88
CA ALA A 49 -3.47 13.32 16.01
C ALA A 49 -4.93 13.01 15.61
N LYS A 50 -5.46 13.74 14.61
CA LYS A 50 -6.83 13.65 14.12
C LYS A 50 -7.03 12.41 13.24
N CYS A 51 -6.50 12.44 12.00
CA CYS A 51 -6.69 11.35 11.03
C CYS A 51 -5.75 10.15 11.24
N LYS A 52 -4.57 10.33 11.87
CA LYS A 52 -3.54 9.27 12.03
C LYS A 52 -3.09 8.61 10.71
N SER A 53 -3.34 9.26 9.57
CA SER A 53 -3.06 8.77 8.20
C SER A 53 -1.79 9.35 7.57
N VAL A 54 -1.24 10.43 8.15
CA VAL A 54 -0.04 11.12 7.67
C VAL A 54 0.99 11.28 8.78
N TRP A 55 2.26 11.38 8.39
CA TRP A 55 3.42 11.36 9.30
C TRP A 55 4.36 12.54 9.05
N TYR A 56 4.97 13.04 10.11
CA TYR A 56 5.84 14.21 10.09
C TYR A 56 7.09 13.97 10.92
N CYS A 57 8.23 14.49 10.47
CA CYS A 57 9.47 14.43 11.26
C CYS A 57 9.45 15.42 12.43
N SER A 58 8.65 16.48 12.35
CA SER A 58 8.58 17.54 13.35
C SER A 58 7.24 18.28 13.32
N LYS A 59 6.96 19.07 14.37
CA LYS A 59 5.74 19.92 14.44
C LYS A 59 5.75 20.99 13.36
N GLU A 60 6.92 21.46 12.95
CA GLU A 60 7.11 22.45 11.90
C GLU A 60 6.68 21.88 10.55
N CYS A 61 7.06 20.63 10.25
CA CYS A 61 6.61 19.95 9.04
C CYS A 61 5.10 19.73 9.03
N GLN A 62 4.51 19.39 10.16
CA GLN A 62 3.05 19.30 10.28
C GLN A 62 2.35 20.65 10.02
N LYS A 63 2.87 21.74 10.60
CA LYS A 63 2.33 23.10 10.38
C LYS A 63 2.43 23.52 8.92
N LYS A 64 3.57 23.24 8.26
CA LYS A 64 3.78 23.54 6.83
C LYS A 64 2.81 22.80 5.92
N ASN A 65 2.49 21.54 6.22
CA ASN A 65 1.53 20.75 5.44
C ASN A 65 0.07 21.05 5.80
N TRP A 66 -0.21 21.91 6.77
CA TRP A 66 -1.57 22.02 7.31
C TRP A 66 -2.57 22.60 6.31
N SER A 67 -2.18 23.59 5.51
CA SER A 67 -3.07 24.21 4.52
C SER A 67 -3.56 23.21 3.47
N THR A 68 -2.70 22.29 3.03
CA THR A 68 -3.00 21.25 2.04
C THR A 68 -3.66 20.02 2.66
N HIS A 69 -3.30 19.66 3.90
CA HIS A 69 -3.86 18.50 4.59
C HIS A 69 -5.24 18.74 5.21
N LYS A 70 -5.50 19.95 5.72
CA LYS A 70 -6.73 20.29 6.46
C LYS A 70 -8.03 19.93 5.71
N PRO A 71 -8.17 20.17 4.40
CA PRO A 71 -9.38 19.82 3.65
C PRO A 71 -9.68 18.31 3.62
N THR A 72 -8.66 17.47 3.79
CA THR A 72 -8.73 16.01 3.74
C THR A 72 -8.27 15.40 5.06
N CYS A 73 -8.62 16.03 6.19
CA CYS A 73 -8.23 15.58 7.52
C CYS A 73 -9.47 15.27 8.35
N HIS A 74 -10.01 14.07 8.18
CA HIS A 74 -11.23 13.61 8.85
C HIS A 74 -10.93 12.56 9.92
N ALA A 75 -11.79 12.46 10.94
CA ALA A 75 -11.65 11.44 11.98
C ALA A 75 -11.99 10.04 11.43
N ASP A 76 -12.87 9.98 10.44
CA ASP A 76 -13.28 8.75 9.76
C ASP A 76 -12.15 8.16 8.90
N GLU A 77 -11.18 8.97 8.50
CA GLU A 77 -9.95 8.54 7.83
C GLU A 77 -8.92 7.92 8.78
N ARG A 78 -9.33 7.50 9.99
CA ARG A 78 -8.49 6.82 10.99
C ARG A 78 -7.99 5.48 10.48
N SER A 79 -6.98 5.54 9.64
CA SER A 79 -6.34 4.44 8.92
C SER A 79 -5.32 3.67 9.76
N SER A 80 -5.45 3.69 11.10
CA SER A 80 -4.55 2.92 11.97
C SER A 80 -4.63 1.40 11.73
N GLY A 81 -5.76 0.91 11.20
CA GLY A 81 -5.92 -0.45 10.69
C GLY A 81 -5.25 -0.62 9.32
N LEU A 82 -5.58 0.22 8.34
CA LEU A 82 -5.01 0.18 6.99
C LEU A 82 -3.48 0.26 7.00
N TYR A 83 -2.88 1.16 7.78
CA TYR A 83 -1.42 1.23 7.90
C TYR A 83 -0.81 -0.07 8.46
N LYS A 84 -1.47 -0.73 9.41
CA LYS A 84 -1.01 -2.04 9.90
C LYS A 84 -1.09 -3.07 8.78
N LEU A 85 -2.17 -3.08 8.00
CA LEU A 85 -2.33 -4.00 6.87
C LEU A 85 -1.27 -3.76 5.80
N VAL A 86 -1.08 -2.51 5.35
CA VAL A 86 -0.03 -2.14 4.39
C VAL A 86 1.34 -2.53 4.91
N ARG A 87 1.63 -2.25 6.18
CA ARG A 87 2.90 -2.67 6.80
C ARG A 87 3.06 -4.19 6.79
N MET A 88 2.03 -4.93 7.17
CA MET A 88 2.06 -6.40 7.19
C MET A 88 2.24 -6.97 5.79
N PHE A 89 1.56 -6.39 4.79
CA PHE A 89 1.71 -6.74 3.39
C PHE A 89 3.16 -6.50 2.92
N SER A 90 3.70 -5.31 3.18
CA SER A 90 5.05 -4.91 2.77
C SER A 90 6.18 -5.73 3.40
N VAL A 91 5.99 -6.27 4.60
CA VAL A 91 7.01 -7.11 5.27
C VAL A 91 6.80 -8.61 5.02
N ASN A 92 5.70 -8.99 4.38
CA ASN A 92 5.41 -10.37 4.02
C ASN A 92 6.05 -10.69 2.65
N PRO A 93 7.12 -11.52 2.61
CA PRO A 93 7.87 -11.80 1.39
C PRO A 93 7.04 -12.51 0.32
N VAL A 94 6.06 -13.34 0.71
CA VAL A 94 5.17 -14.04 -0.24
C VAL A 94 4.23 -13.06 -0.91
N LEU A 95 3.55 -12.21 -0.13
CA LEU A 95 2.66 -11.17 -0.68
C LEU A 95 3.43 -10.16 -1.53
N MET A 96 4.62 -9.76 -1.08
CA MET A 96 5.50 -8.90 -1.88
C MET A 96 6.01 -9.59 -3.15
N GLY A 97 6.21 -10.91 -3.12
CA GLY A 97 6.54 -11.71 -4.30
C GLY A 97 5.42 -11.66 -5.34
N TYR A 98 4.18 -11.93 -4.92
CA TYR A 98 3.01 -11.81 -5.80
C TYR A 98 2.84 -10.39 -6.36
N LEU A 99 3.01 -9.36 -5.52
CA LEU A 99 2.95 -7.97 -5.99
C LEU A 99 4.04 -7.66 -7.04
N LYS A 100 5.27 -8.15 -6.83
CA LYS A 100 6.35 -7.99 -7.82
C LYS A 100 6.03 -8.70 -9.13
N CYS A 101 5.49 -9.91 -9.09
CA CYS A 101 5.03 -10.60 -10.29
C CYS A 101 3.94 -9.80 -11.01
N GLY A 102 2.94 -9.30 -10.27
CA GLY A 102 1.89 -8.43 -10.81
C GLY A 102 2.46 -7.19 -11.48
N ILE A 103 3.42 -6.51 -10.84
CA ILE A 103 4.13 -5.36 -11.43
C ILE A 103 4.83 -5.74 -12.74
N VAL A 104 5.53 -6.88 -12.78
CA VAL A 104 6.23 -7.33 -13.99
C VAL A 104 5.27 -7.51 -15.16
N PHE A 105 4.12 -8.16 -14.92
CA PHE A 105 3.13 -8.41 -15.97
C PHE A 105 2.35 -7.14 -16.36
N GLU A 106 1.73 -6.46 -15.38
CA GLU A 106 0.87 -5.30 -15.63
C GLU A 106 1.62 -4.09 -16.21
N CYS A 107 2.91 -3.97 -15.89
CA CYS A 107 3.75 -2.89 -16.41
C CYS A 107 4.58 -3.29 -17.63
N GLY A 108 4.38 -4.48 -18.20
CA GLY A 108 5.07 -4.95 -19.41
C GLY A 108 6.60 -4.99 -19.26
N LEU A 109 7.10 -5.31 -18.07
CA LEU A 109 8.55 -5.24 -17.79
C LEU A 109 9.35 -6.35 -18.48
N LEU A 110 8.69 -7.42 -18.92
CA LEU A 110 9.31 -8.49 -19.71
C LEU A 110 9.65 -8.02 -21.14
N ASP A 111 8.89 -7.06 -21.67
CA ASP A 111 9.01 -6.62 -23.06
C ASP A 111 10.03 -5.47 -23.23
N ASN A 112 10.50 -4.88 -22.12
CA ASN A 112 11.44 -3.77 -22.15
C ASN A 112 12.66 -4.01 -21.24
N PRO A 113 13.77 -4.53 -21.79
CA PRO A 113 14.95 -4.90 -21.01
C PRO A 113 15.72 -3.71 -20.42
N ARG A 114 15.40 -2.46 -20.79
CA ARG A 114 16.09 -1.26 -20.28
C ARG A 114 15.37 -0.56 -19.13
N ILE A 115 14.10 -0.89 -18.87
CA ILE A 115 13.36 -0.37 -17.71
C ILE A 115 14.05 -0.85 -16.44
N GLY A 116 14.42 0.08 -15.55
CA GLY A 116 15.17 -0.30 -14.35
C GLY A 116 16.68 -0.51 -14.58
N PHE A 117 17.23 -0.17 -15.76
CA PHE A 117 18.69 -0.05 -16.00
C PHE A 117 19.19 1.36 -16.37
N ASP A 118 18.37 2.19 -17.03
CA ASP A 118 18.71 3.59 -17.37
C ASP A 118 17.88 4.61 -16.57
N THR A 119 16.64 4.24 -16.24
CA THR A 119 15.66 5.09 -15.52
C THR A 119 15.07 4.31 -14.34
N PRO A 120 14.76 4.96 -13.19
CA PRO A 120 14.14 4.24 -12.08
C PRO A 120 12.74 3.87 -12.51
N PHE A 121 12.39 2.60 -12.37
CA PHE A 121 11.03 2.16 -12.59
C PHE A 121 10.20 2.40 -11.31
N LEU A 122 9.03 3.00 -11.48
CA LEU A 122 8.06 3.18 -10.40
C LEU A 122 6.72 2.62 -10.86
N ALA A 123 6.10 1.81 -10.01
CA ALA A 123 4.72 1.37 -10.17
C ALA A 123 3.83 2.10 -9.15
N ARG A 124 2.65 2.53 -9.61
CA ARG A 124 1.52 2.91 -8.76
C ARG A 124 0.69 1.67 -8.51
N VAL A 125 0.46 1.36 -7.23
CA VAL A 125 -0.38 0.24 -6.80
C VAL A 125 -1.56 0.84 -6.05
N GLU A 126 -2.77 0.61 -6.55
CA GLU A 126 -3.99 1.03 -5.90
C GLU A 126 -4.54 -0.11 -5.06
N ILE A 127 -4.84 0.18 -3.80
CA ILE A 127 -5.35 -0.78 -2.82
C ILE A 127 -6.65 -0.28 -2.23
N ALA A 128 -7.57 -1.21 -1.97
CA ALA A 128 -8.82 -0.94 -1.28
C ALA A 128 -9.06 -1.98 -0.17
N ILE A 129 -9.91 -1.63 0.80
CA ILE A 129 -10.49 -2.62 1.69
C ILE A 129 -11.93 -2.81 1.22
N GLU A 130 -12.22 -3.98 0.69
CA GLU A 130 -13.53 -4.33 0.14
C GLU A 130 -14.14 -5.46 0.97
N PRO A 131 -15.47 -5.55 1.11
CA PRO A 131 -16.12 -6.69 1.75
C PRO A 131 -15.60 -8.01 1.17
N SER A 132 -15.33 -8.98 2.05
CA SER A 132 -14.86 -10.30 1.64
C SER A 132 -15.93 -11.12 0.92
N ASP A 133 -17.20 -10.78 1.12
CA ASP A 133 -18.35 -11.40 0.47
C ASP A 133 -18.85 -10.54 -0.69
N VAL A 134 -18.91 -11.13 -1.89
CA VAL A 134 -19.29 -10.43 -3.13
C VAL A 134 -20.75 -9.96 -3.12
N VAL A 135 -21.65 -10.68 -2.45
CA VAL A 135 -23.06 -10.31 -2.36
C VAL A 135 -23.23 -9.11 -1.43
N GLN A 136 -22.50 -9.10 -0.31
CA GLN A 136 -22.44 -7.92 0.58
C GLN A 136 -21.85 -6.72 -0.14
N PHE A 137 -20.79 -6.91 -0.94
CA PHE A 137 -20.20 -5.84 -1.74
C PHE A 137 -21.19 -5.24 -2.74
N VAL A 138 -21.86 -6.07 -3.54
CA VAL A 138 -22.90 -5.59 -4.48
C VAL A 138 -24.06 -4.93 -3.75
N GLY A 139 -24.45 -5.47 -2.60
CA GLY A 139 -25.49 -4.92 -1.73
C GLY A 139 -25.23 -3.47 -1.33
N LEU A 140 -23.97 -3.06 -1.11
CA LEU A 140 -23.60 -1.67 -0.79
C LEU A 140 -23.88 -0.67 -1.92
N TYR A 141 -23.88 -1.13 -3.18
CA TYR A 141 -24.09 -0.25 -4.35
C TYR A 141 -25.53 -0.27 -4.85
N VAL A 142 -26.27 -1.35 -4.59
CA VAL A 142 -27.60 -1.58 -5.15
C VAL A 142 -28.71 -1.26 -4.15
N ASN A 143 -28.48 -1.52 -2.87
CA ASN A 143 -29.41 -1.23 -1.79
C ASN A 143 -28.78 -0.17 -0.89
N ASP A 144 -29.57 0.69 -0.25
CA ASP A 144 -29.11 1.56 0.84
C ASP A 144 -29.23 0.74 2.13
N PRO A 145 -28.23 -0.06 2.52
CA PRO A 145 -28.42 -1.03 3.57
C PRO A 145 -28.23 -0.30 4.88
N THR A 146 -29.19 -0.43 5.79
CA THR A 146 -28.92 -0.23 7.20
C THR A 146 -27.92 -1.32 7.62
N VAL A 147 -26.62 -1.05 7.49
CA VAL A 147 -25.56 -1.99 7.85
C VAL A 147 -25.51 -2.10 9.37
N GLU A 148 -26.37 -2.97 9.93
CA GLU A 148 -26.45 -3.21 11.38
C GLU A 148 -25.30 -4.12 11.88
N GLU A 149 -24.69 -4.92 10.99
CA GLU A 149 -23.59 -5.83 11.34
C GLU A 149 -22.23 -5.37 10.78
N LYS A 150 -21.18 -5.65 11.55
CA LYS A 150 -19.79 -5.33 11.19
C LYS A 150 -19.33 -6.22 10.03
N LEU A 151 -19.22 -5.65 8.84
CA LEU A 151 -18.73 -6.34 7.64
C LEU A 151 -17.25 -6.75 7.77
N GLU A 152 -16.93 -7.97 7.36
CA GLU A 152 -15.54 -8.41 7.20
C GLU A 152 -14.95 -7.84 5.91
N GLY A 153 -13.77 -7.22 6.02
CA GLY A 153 -13.07 -6.59 4.91
C GLY A 153 -11.81 -7.33 4.51
N MET A 154 -11.53 -7.36 3.22
CA MET A 154 -10.34 -7.92 2.58
C MET A 154 -9.56 -6.81 1.88
N LEU A 155 -8.23 -6.82 2.02
CA LEU A 155 -7.36 -5.95 1.24
C LEU A 155 -7.33 -6.44 -0.21
N GLN A 156 -7.74 -5.60 -1.14
CA GLN A 156 -7.67 -5.83 -2.58
C GLN A 156 -6.56 -4.98 -3.20
N VAL A 157 -5.91 -5.53 -4.24
CA VAL A 157 -5.02 -4.78 -5.14
C VAL A 157 -5.83 -4.54 -6.42
N ASN A 158 -6.31 -3.31 -6.60
CA ASN A 158 -7.31 -2.98 -7.61
C ASN A 158 -6.68 -2.64 -8.96
N SER A 159 -5.51 -2.01 -8.94
CA SER A 159 -4.77 -1.68 -10.16
C SER A 159 -3.26 -1.59 -9.90
N ILE A 160 -2.47 -1.95 -10.91
CA ILE A 160 -1.03 -1.74 -10.94
C ILE A 160 -0.73 -1.03 -12.26
N THR A 161 -0.15 0.16 -12.19
CA THR A 161 0.17 0.95 -13.39
C THR A 161 1.59 1.50 -13.33
N PRO A 162 2.27 1.66 -14.47
CA PRO A 162 3.50 2.45 -14.52
C PRO A 162 3.21 3.86 -14.01
N TRP A 163 4.08 4.41 -13.15
CA TRP A 163 3.92 5.79 -12.68
C TRP A 163 4.01 6.76 -13.87
N PRO A 164 2.95 7.53 -14.19
CA PRO A 164 2.91 8.31 -15.42
C PRO A 164 3.63 9.65 -15.24
N SER A 165 4.54 9.95 -16.18
CA SER A 165 4.99 11.28 -16.65
C SER A 165 5.57 12.29 -15.63
N PRO A 166 6.55 13.15 -16.02
CA PRO A 166 7.15 14.20 -15.17
C PRO A 166 6.18 15.22 -14.52
N SER A 167 4.91 15.28 -14.97
CA SER A 167 3.90 16.20 -14.46
C SER A 167 3.32 15.81 -13.09
N MET A 168 3.36 14.52 -12.72
CA MET A 168 3.11 14.08 -11.36
C MET A 168 4.46 13.94 -10.66
N GLN A 169 4.70 14.73 -9.60
CA GLN A 169 5.94 14.61 -8.81
C GLN A 169 6.15 13.14 -8.45
N ALA A 170 7.22 12.54 -9.00
CA ALA A 170 7.60 11.19 -8.64
C ALA A 170 7.74 11.12 -7.11
N PRO A 171 7.23 10.06 -6.44
CA PRO A 171 7.34 9.93 -4.99
C PRO A 171 8.80 9.84 -4.49
N LEU A 172 9.77 9.72 -5.40
CA LEU A 172 11.19 9.82 -5.08
C LEU A 172 11.58 11.28 -4.91
N THR A 173 12.01 11.62 -3.69
CA THR A 173 12.65 12.91 -3.43
C THR A 173 13.89 13.10 -4.31
N PRO A 174 14.30 14.34 -4.65
CA PRO A 174 15.54 14.59 -5.40
C PRO A 174 16.77 13.89 -4.80
N LYS A 175 16.83 13.80 -3.46
CA LYS A 175 17.87 13.06 -2.74
C LYS A 175 17.90 11.57 -3.08
N ARG A 176 16.74 10.91 -3.17
CA ARG A 176 16.65 9.48 -3.52
C ARG A 176 16.94 9.23 -4.99
N LEU A 177 16.46 10.11 -5.86
CA LEU A 177 16.81 10.06 -7.28
C LEU A 177 18.33 10.18 -7.47
N ASN A 178 18.97 11.11 -6.76
CA ASN A 178 20.42 11.24 -6.76
C ASN A 178 21.09 9.98 -6.19
N THR A 179 20.69 9.49 -5.01
CA THR A 179 21.27 8.28 -4.41
C THR A 179 21.25 7.11 -5.39
N TRP A 180 20.11 6.89 -6.05
CA TRP A 180 19.96 5.84 -7.04
C TRP A 180 20.88 6.04 -8.26
N ARG A 181 21.09 7.28 -8.71
CA ARG A 181 22.02 7.61 -9.81
C ARG A 181 23.48 7.30 -9.44
N TRP A 182 23.85 7.47 -8.17
CA TRP A 182 25.19 7.21 -7.65
C TRP A 182 25.48 5.73 -7.36
N THR A 183 24.45 4.92 -7.13
CA THR A 183 24.58 3.49 -6.80
C THR A 183 24.49 2.56 -8.00
N ARG A 184 24.42 3.10 -9.22
CA ARG A 184 24.46 2.35 -10.48
C ARG A 184 25.83 2.40 -11.11
#